data_AF-A0A7V5L4N3-F1
#
_entry.id   AF-A0A7V5L4N3-F1
#
_cell.length_a   1.000
_cell.length_b   1.000
_cell.length_c   1.000
_cell.angle_alpha   90.00
_cell.angle_beta   90.00
_cell.angle_gamma   90.00
#
_symmetry.space_group_name_H-M   'P 1'
#
loop_
_entity.id
_entity.type
_entity.pdbx_description
1 polymer ?
#
loop_
_entity_poly.entity_id
_entity_poly.type
_entity_poly.pdbx_seq_one_letter_code
_entity_poly.pdbx_strand_id
1 'polypeptide(L)' 'MFITHYGHSCFQIQSDDLTIITDPFDPKIGLTPPQSYADVVTV' A
#
# COMPACT_ATOMS: atom_id res chain seq x y z
N MET A 1 7.75 -1.60 13.00
CA MET A 1 7.45 -0.60 11.94
C MET A 1 8.14 -1.03 10.65
N PHE A 2 7.36 -1.22 9.59
CA PHE A 2 7.84 -1.62 8.26
C PHE A 2 7.23 -0.72 7.20
N ILE A 3 8.01 -0.43 6.15
CA ILE A 3 7.56 0.31 4.97
C ILE A 3 7.86 -0.56 3.75
N THR A 4 6.84 -0.84 2.96
CA THR A 4 6.94 -1.61 1.72
C THR A 4 6.56 -0.71 0.55
N HIS A 5 7.43 -0.65 -0.46
CA HIS A 5 7.15 0.06 -1.71
C HIS A 5 6.60 -0.91 -2.76
N TYR A 6 5.44 -0.59 -3.32
CA TYR A 6 4.77 -1.40 -4.34
C TYR A 6 4.98 -0.85 -5.77
N GLY A 7 5.62 0.31 -5.92
CA GLY A 7 5.77 1.03 -7.18
C GLY A 7 4.93 2.31 -7.23
N HIS A 8 5.27 3.22 -8.15
CA HIS A 8 4.74 4.59 -8.16
C HIS A 8 4.86 5.26 -6.77
N SER A 9 3.81 5.95 -6.34
CA SER A 9 3.66 6.52 -5.01
C SER A 9 2.94 5.57 -4.03
N CYS A 10 2.86 4.28 -4.35
CA CYS A 10 2.18 3.30 -3.52
C CYS A 10 3.11 2.70 -2.46
N PHE A 11 2.80 3.00 -1.20
CA PHE A 11 3.50 2.48 -0.04
C PHE A 11 2.51 1.83 0.91
N GLN A 12 2.91 0.69 1.49
CA GLN A 12 2.30 0.17 2.69
C GLN A 12 3.18 0.52 3.88
N ILE A 13 2.62 1.22 4.85
CA ILE A 13 3.28 1.56 6.11
C ILE A 13 2.57 0.80 7.21
N GLN A 14 3.30 -0.08 7.88
CA GLN A 14 2.74 -0.97 8.88
C GLN A 14 3.44 -0.79 10.23
N SER A 15 2.66 -0.46 11.25
CA SER A 15 3.04 -0.56 12.66
C SER A 15 2.33 -1.76 13.30
N ASP A 16 2.47 -1.93 14.61
CA ASP A 16 1.87 -3.06 15.31
C ASP A 16 0.33 -3.07 15.21
N ASP A 17 -0.30 -1.89 15.23
CA ASP A 17 -1.76 -1.74 15.30
C ASP A 17 -2.36 -0.95 14.11
N LEU A 18 -1.54 -0.54 13.14
CA LEU A 18 -1.99 0.30 12.04
C LEU A 18 -1.31 -0.06 10.71
N THR A 19 -2.13 -0.25 9.68
CA THR A 19 -1.69 -0.42 8.29
C THR A 19 -2.26 0.68 7.41
N ILE A 20 -1.38 1.44 6.77
CA ILE A 20 -1.72 2.53 5.84
C ILE A 20 -1.27 2.13 4.44
N ILE A 21 -2.15 2.28 3.45
CA ILE A 21 -1.79 2.19 2.02
C ILE A 21 -1.93 3.58 1.39
N THR A 22 -0.88 4.02 0.70
CA THR A 22 -0.90 5.26 -0.09
C THR A 22 -1.07 4.96 -1.57
N ASP A 23 -1.77 5.85 -2.28
CA ASP A 23 -1.95 5.88 -3.74
C ASP A 23 -2.06 4.48 -4.40
N PRO A 24 -3.03 3.63 -4.00
CA PRO A 24 -3.19 2.31 -4.57
C PRO A 24 -3.51 2.40 -6.06
N PHE A 25 -2.97 1.46 -6.84
CA PHE A 25 -3.10 1.45 -8.30
C PHE A 25 -3.82 0.20 -8.81
N ASP A 26 -4.39 0.31 -10.01
CA ASP A 26 -5.03 -0.81 -10.71
C ASP A 26 -3.94 -1.75 -11.29
N PRO A 27 -4.05 -3.08 -11.11
CA PRO A 27 -3.08 -4.05 -11.63
C PRO A 27 -2.88 -4.01 -13.15
N LYS A 28 -3.78 -3.37 -13.91
CA LYS A 28 -3.63 -3.15 -15.37
C LYS A 28 -2.33 -2.45 -15.77
N ILE A 29 -1.67 -1.75 -14.85
CA ILE A 29 -0.38 -1.10 -15.12
C ILE A 29 0.81 -2.07 -15.10
N GLY A 30 0.57 -3.36 -14.85
CA GLY A 30 1.60 -4.41 -14.89
C GLY A 30 2.40 -4.57 -13.59
N LEU A 31 2.00 -3.87 -12.52
CA LEU A 31 2.54 -4.03 -11.17
C LEU A 31 1.54 -4.78 -10.29
N THR A 32 2.06 -5.49 -9.28
CA THR A 32 1.23 -6.17 -8.29
C THR A 32 0.86 -5.17 -7.19
N PRO A 33 -0.43 -4.80 -7.04
CA PRO A 33 -0.86 -3.91 -5.97
C PRO A 33 -0.80 -4.61 -4.61
N PRO A 34 -0.81 -3.84 -3.50
CA PRO A 34 -0.94 -4.40 -2.16
C PRO A 34 -2.26 -5.20 -2.03
N GLN A 35 -2.17 -6.41 -1.47
CA GLN A 35 -3.30 -7.33 -1.24
C GLN A 35 -3.65 -7.51 0.25
N SER A 36 -3.07 -6.67 1.09
CA SER A 36 -3.23 -6.66 2.54
C SER A 36 -4.47 -5.88 2.97
N TYR A 37 -4.94 -6.15 4.19
CA TYR A 37 -5.91 -5.29 4.86
C TYR A 37 -5.24 -3.96 5.23
N ALA A 38 -5.94 -2.84 5.01
CA ALA A 38 -5.49 -1.52 5.41
C ALA A 38 -6.57 -0.83 6.25
N ASP A 39 -6.14 -0.22 7.34
CA ASP A 39 -6.97 0.60 8.20
C ASP A 39 -7.26 1.96 7.54
N VAL A 40 -6.27 2.50 6.81
CA VAL A 40 -6.37 3.79 6.13
C VAL A 40 -5.85 3.67 4.70
N VAL A 41 -6.60 4.26 3.76
CA VAL A 41 -6.21 4.40 2.35
C VAL A 41 -6.21 5.87 1.96
N THR A 42 -5.15 6.32 1.29
CA THR A 42 -5.03 7.67 0.70
C THR A 42 -4.90 7.54 -0.81
N VAL A 43 -5.50 8.48 -1.57
CA VAL A 43 -5.66 8.43 -3.04
C VAL A 43 -5.26 9.74 -3.71
#